data_AF-A0A061EAA9-F1
#
_entry.id   AF-A0A061EAA9-F1
#
_cell.length_a   1.000
_cell.length_b   1.000
_cell.length_c   1.000
_cell.angle_alpha   90.00
_cell.angle_beta   90.00
_cell.angle_gamma   90.00
#
_symmetry.space_group_name_H-M   'P 1'
#
loop_
_entity.id
_entity.type
_entity.pdbx_description
1 polymer ?
#
loop_
_entity_poly.entity_id
_entity_poly.type
_entity_poly.pdbx_seq_one_letter_code
_entity_poly.pdbx_strand_id
1 'polypeptide(L)'
;MESICPIDQRCSHQISALLQPPSPLHIQEIDCLVCSYCFKFIGSIEQQIGRKLYLKTLGVSQHHGCENDLSDEDQDNHYVENHHNSENGASSSSISTNSLPKMALEALMNGELSLPYSNKFPLPSVVSCPGGCEEAFYCSKSCAEADWESFHSLLCTGEKSESLSREALLKFIQHANETNDIFLLAAKAISFTILRYRKVKASHLKKQENTAPSILGTSDLSLLVEAWKPISIGHKRRWWDCIALPGDIDGSDEAAFRMQIRELAFTSLHFLKEAIFDKECEPLFSLEIYGHIIGMFELNNLDLVVPSPVEDYFLYIDDLAYPEKVRTHALVFQSNNFLCNINFWCHFLSHSWQKEAERITQPYLDALGDDYSVCCQGTAFFPLQ
;
A
#
# COMPACT_ATOMS: atom_id res chain seq x y z
N MET A 1 -19.26 -19.63 -28.32
CA MET A 1 -19.41 -20.58 -27.20
C MET A 1 -18.10 -20.57 -26.46
N GLU A 2 -18.05 -19.80 -25.39
CA GLU A 2 -16.87 -19.61 -24.55
C GLU A 2 -16.60 -20.89 -23.75
N SER A 3 -15.36 -21.37 -23.77
CA SER A 3 -14.93 -22.44 -22.89
C SER A 3 -14.69 -21.83 -21.50
N ILE A 4 -15.70 -21.93 -20.63
CA ILE A 4 -15.58 -21.67 -19.20
C ILE A 4 -14.41 -22.52 -18.66
N CYS A 5 -13.51 -21.91 -17.89
CA CYS A 5 -12.43 -22.65 -17.26
C CYS A 5 -13.05 -23.69 -16.29
N PRO A 6 -12.58 -24.95 -16.26
CA PRO A 6 -13.13 -26.00 -15.38
C PRO A 6 -13.15 -25.65 -13.88
N ILE A 7 -12.41 -24.62 -13.48
CA ILE A 7 -12.37 -24.07 -12.12
C ILE A 7 -13.58 -23.17 -11.85
N ASP A 8 -13.98 -22.34 -12.81
CA ASP A 8 -15.10 -21.40 -12.69
C ASP A 8 -16.44 -22.14 -12.49
N GLN A 9 -16.57 -23.31 -13.11
CA GLN A 9 -17.75 -24.17 -12.97
C GLN A 9 -17.85 -24.84 -11.59
N ARG A 10 -16.72 -25.00 -10.89
CA ARG A 10 -16.62 -25.76 -9.63
C ARG A 10 -16.74 -24.89 -8.38
N CYS A 11 -16.39 -23.60 -8.49
CA CYS A 11 -16.37 -22.66 -7.38
C CYS A 11 -17.33 -21.47 -7.57
N SER A 12 -18.26 -21.55 -8.53
CA SER A 12 -19.16 -20.44 -8.90
C SER A 12 -19.89 -19.80 -7.69
N HIS A 13 -20.33 -20.61 -6.73
CA HIS A 13 -21.01 -20.13 -5.52
C HIS A 13 -20.09 -19.46 -4.50
N GLN A 14 -18.80 -19.79 -4.48
CA GLN A 14 -17.78 -19.18 -3.60
C GLN A 14 -17.22 -17.90 -4.22
N ILE A 15 -17.12 -17.85 -5.55
CA ILE A 15 -16.69 -16.69 -6.34
C ILE A 15 -17.77 -15.60 -6.31
N SER A 16 -19.05 -15.96 -6.43
CA SER A 16 -20.16 -14.99 -6.42
C SER A 16 -20.36 -14.29 -5.07
N ALA A 17 -19.79 -14.82 -3.98
CA ALA A 17 -19.81 -14.20 -2.65
C ALA A 17 -18.64 -13.22 -2.43
N LEU A 18 -17.63 -13.22 -3.30
CA LEU A 18 -16.46 -12.33 -3.28
C LEU A 18 -16.59 -11.14 -4.26
N LEU A 19 -17.64 -11.13 -5.10
CA LEU A 19 -17.85 -10.14 -6.15
C LEU A 19 -18.98 -9.17 -5.78
N GLN A 20 -18.71 -8.30 -4.81
CA GLN A 20 -19.16 -6.91 -4.94
C GLN A 20 -17.91 -6.11 -5.32
N PRO A 21 -17.92 -5.38 -6.45
CA PRO A 21 -16.75 -4.64 -6.88
C PRO A 21 -16.54 -3.45 -5.93
N PRO A 22 -15.40 -3.35 -5.22
CA PRO A 22 -14.98 -2.06 -4.71
C PRO A 22 -14.55 -1.17 -5.89
N SER A 23 -14.67 0.13 -5.69
CA SER A 23 -14.22 1.19 -6.60
C SER A 23 -12.73 1.05 -6.96
N PRO A 24 -12.27 1.71 -8.04
CA PRO A 24 -10.87 1.62 -8.50
C PRO A 24 -9.88 1.98 -7.39
N LEU A 25 -8.80 1.20 -7.27
CA LEU A 25 -7.76 1.41 -6.26
C LEU A 25 -6.78 2.52 -6.66
N HIS A 26 -6.40 3.29 -5.64
CA HIS A 26 -5.09 3.90 -5.50
C HIS A 26 -4.28 3.00 -4.54
N ILE A 27 -3.11 2.52 -4.94
CA ILE A 27 -2.17 1.81 -4.06
C ILE A 27 -1.55 2.86 -3.11
N GLN A 28 -2.03 2.87 -1.86
CA GLN A 28 -1.60 3.80 -0.80
C GLN A 28 -0.38 3.27 -0.01
N GLU A 29 0.73 2.97 -0.70
CA GLU A 29 2.05 2.80 -0.05
C GLU A 29 2.61 4.13 0.50
N ILE A 30 1.97 5.25 0.17
CA ILE A 30 2.51 6.58 0.44
C ILE A 30 2.41 6.91 1.94
N ASP A 31 1.31 6.55 2.60
CA ASP A 31 0.95 7.08 3.94
C ASP A 31 1.57 6.35 5.13
N CYS A 32 2.25 5.23 4.90
CA CYS A 32 2.78 4.36 5.95
C CYS A 32 4.23 3.94 5.63
N LEU A 33 5.09 3.83 6.64
CA LEU A 33 6.41 3.21 6.46
C LEU A 33 6.32 1.72 6.78
N VAL A 34 6.28 0.90 5.74
CA VAL A 34 6.10 -0.56 5.83
C VAL A 34 7.23 -1.32 5.16
N CYS A 35 7.37 -2.59 5.51
CA CYS A 35 8.28 -3.50 4.82
C CYS A 35 7.78 -3.75 3.38
N SER A 36 8.60 -3.48 2.37
CA SER A 36 8.25 -3.64 0.95
C SER A 36 7.97 -5.09 0.51
N TYR A 37 8.23 -6.08 1.38
CA TYR A 37 7.99 -7.50 1.12
C TYR A 37 6.81 -8.08 1.91
N CYS A 38 6.70 -7.78 3.20
CA CYS A 38 5.68 -8.38 4.07
C CYS A 38 4.72 -7.35 4.68
N PHE A 39 4.87 -6.07 4.33
CA PHE A 39 4.00 -4.93 4.66
C PHE A 39 3.77 -4.71 6.16
N LYS A 40 4.53 -5.38 7.01
CA LYS A 40 4.61 -5.05 8.42
C LYS A 40 5.13 -3.63 8.58
N PHE A 41 4.49 -2.83 9.43
CA PHE A 41 5.03 -1.53 9.86
C PHE A 41 6.45 -1.68 10.40
N ILE A 42 7.32 -0.73 10.07
CA ILE A 42 8.74 -0.69 10.48
C ILE A 42 9.10 0.70 11.02
N GLY A 43 10.26 0.81 11.67
CA GLY A 43 10.73 2.07 12.25
C GLY A 43 10.21 2.28 13.67
N SER A 44 9.47 3.36 13.89
CA SER A 44 8.95 3.79 15.20
C SER A 44 7.59 4.48 15.05
N ILE A 45 6.84 4.59 16.14
CA ILE A 45 5.55 5.31 16.16
C ILE A 45 5.75 6.76 15.69
N GLU A 46 6.83 7.38 16.12
CA GLU A 46 7.22 8.74 15.77
C GLU A 46 7.44 8.89 14.26
N GLN A 47 8.12 7.93 13.63
CA GLN A 47 8.31 7.94 12.17
C GLN A 47 7.00 7.75 11.40
N GLN A 48 6.07 6.92 11.90
CA GLN A 48 4.76 6.75 11.29
C GLN A 48 3.93 8.04 11.37
N ILE A 49 3.88 8.67 12.55
CA ILE A 49 3.22 9.97 12.78
C ILE A 49 3.84 11.04 11.89
N GLY A 50 5.18 11.13 11.87
CA GLY A 50 5.91 12.09 11.04
C GLY A 50 5.57 11.94 9.56
N ARG A 51 5.47 10.71 9.05
CA ARG A 51 5.19 10.45 7.63
C ARG A 51 3.77 10.88 7.25
N LYS A 52 2.76 10.51 8.06
CA LYS A 52 1.36 10.93 7.87
C LYS A 52 1.24 12.46 7.86
N LEU A 53 1.86 13.15 8.81
CA LEU A 53 1.84 14.61 8.89
C LEU A 53 2.56 15.29 7.72
N TYR A 54 3.66 14.71 7.24
CA TYR A 54 4.40 15.22 6.09
C TYR A 54 3.54 15.19 4.82
N LEU A 55 2.83 14.09 4.59
CA LEU A 55 1.96 13.91 3.41
C LEU A 55 0.72 14.79 3.46
N LYS A 56 0.16 14.97 4.65
CA LYS A 56 -0.90 15.96 4.89
C LYS A 56 -0.45 17.38 4.55
N THR A 57 0.79 17.74 4.88
CA THR A 57 1.38 19.05 4.54
C THR A 57 1.54 19.22 3.03
N LEU A 58 1.79 18.15 2.28
CA LEU A 58 1.88 18.17 0.83
C LEU A 58 0.52 18.21 0.12
N GLY A 59 -0.59 18.18 0.87
CA GLY A 59 -1.94 18.12 0.29
C GLY A 59 -2.29 16.77 -0.35
N VAL A 60 -1.56 15.71 0.01
CA VAL A 60 -1.75 14.35 -0.52
C VAL A 60 -2.81 13.57 0.27
N SER A 61 -3.30 14.11 1.38
CA SER A 61 -4.42 13.54 2.16
C SER A 61 -5.70 13.56 1.33
N GLN A 62 -6.11 12.39 0.82
CA GLN A 62 -7.35 12.26 0.07
C GLN A 62 -8.56 12.43 1.00
N HIS A 63 -9.49 13.26 0.55
CA HIS A 63 -10.85 13.39 1.07
C HIS A 63 -11.50 12.00 1.19
N HIS A 64 -11.92 11.61 2.39
CA HIS A 64 -12.83 10.49 2.54
C HIS A 64 -14.13 10.79 1.80
N GLY A 65 -14.48 9.91 0.86
CA GLY A 65 -15.80 9.85 0.24
C GLY A 65 -16.83 9.47 1.30
N CYS A 66 -17.63 10.44 1.70
CA CYS A 66 -18.92 10.23 2.34
C CYS A 66 -19.90 11.22 1.70
N GLU A 67 -20.40 10.85 0.51
CA GLU A 67 -21.62 11.44 -0.04
C GLU A 67 -22.78 10.97 0.84
N ASN A 68 -23.20 11.84 1.75
CA ASN A 68 -24.52 11.74 2.38
C ASN A 68 -25.57 12.21 1.36
N ASP A 69 -25.96 11.31 0.46
CA ASP A 69 -27.21 11.45 -0.29
C ASP A 69 -28.36 11.12 0.65
N LEU A 70 -28.95 12.12 1.32
CA LEU A 70 -30.36 12.12 1.73
C LEU A 70 -30.82 13.54 2.10
N SER A 71 -31.48 14.23 1.16
CA SER A 71 -32.77 14.89 1.44
C SER A 71 -33.47 15.29 0.16
N ASP A 72 -34.56 14.57 -0.11
CA ASP A 72 -35.58 14.80 -1.15
C ASP A 72 -36.44 16.06 -0.88
N GLU A 73 -36.91 16.64 -2.00
CA GLU A 73 -38.16 17.40 -2.25
C GLU A 73 -38.35 18.75 -1.47
N ASP A 74 -38.71 19.89 -2.08
CA ASP A 74 -39.69 20.10 -3.14
C ASP A 74 -39.75 21.59 -3.61
N GLN A 75 -40.20 21.80 -4.86
CA GLN A 75 -40.99 22.93 -5.42
C GLN A 75 -40.41 24.33 -5.79
N ASP A 76 -40.38 24.54 -7.11
CA ASP A 76 -41.07 25.57 -7.93
C ASP A 76 -40.58 27.04 -8.11
N ASN A 77 -40.16 27.29 -9.36
CA ASN A 77 -40.59 28.33 -10.32
C ASN A 77 -40.38 29.86 -10.06
N HIS A 78 -39.68 30.48 -11.03
CA HIS A 78 -40.11 31.61 -11.92
C HIS A 78 -39.21 32.89 -12.00
N TYR A 79 -38.55 33.06 -13.18
CA TYR A 79 -38.27 34.27 -14.01
C TYR A 79 -37.41 35.50 -13.55
N VAL A 80 -36.35 35.74 -14.36
CA VAL A 80 -35.94 37.00 -15.07
C VAL A 80 -35.02 38.07 -14.42
N GLU A 81 -33.89 38.25 -15.13
CA GLU A 81 -33.03 39.44 -15.44
C GLU A 81 -32.20 40.23 -14.40
N ASN A 82 -30.88 40.19 -14.69
CA ASN A 82 -29.92 41.29 -14.90
C ASN A 82 -29.47 42.26 -13.78
N HIS A 83 -28.13 42.34 -13.73
CA HIS A 83 -27.25 43.52 -13.55
C HIS A 83 -26.67 43.89 -12.15
N HIS A 84 -25.33 43.91 -12.16
CA HIS A 84 -24.36 44.83 -11.53
C HIS A 84 -23.80 44.59 -10.10
N ASN A 85 -22.47 44.35 -10.11
CA ASN A 85 -21.41 44.70 -9.17
C ASN A 85 -21.80 45.42 -7.87
N SER A 86 -21.46 44.81 -6.74
CA SER A 86 -20.98 45.56 -5.57
C SER A 86 -20.03 44.69 -4.73
N GLU A 87 -18.84 45.23 -4.51
CA GLU A 87 -17.89 44.80 -3.50
C GLU A 87 -18.54 44.82 -2.12
N ASN A 88 -18.43 43.73 -1.35
CA ASN A 88 -17.82 43.74 -0.01
C ASN A 88 -18.04 42.41 0.73
N GLY A 89 -16.91 41.79 1.09
CA GLY A 89 -16.63 41.24 2.41
C GLY A 89 -17.60 40.23 3.02
N ALA A 90 -17.21 38.95 2.99
CA ALA A 90 -17.45 38.03 4.09
C ALA A 90 -16.42 36.88 4.07
N SER A 91 -15.49 36.96 5.03
CA SER A 91 -14.81 35.87 5.72
C SER A 91 -14.61 34.55 4.98
N SER A 92 -13.46 34.40 4.33
CA SER A 92 -12.83 33.08 4.23
C SER A 92 -12.46 32.66 5.66
N SER A 93 -13.29 31.84 6.28
CA SER A 93 -12.87 31.05 7.44
C SER A 93 -11.81 30.08 6.94
N SER A 94 -10.55 30.52 6.99
CA SER A 94 -9.40 29.63 6.99
C SER A 94 -9.64 28.61 8.09
N ILE A 95 -9.94 27.36 7.71
CA ILE A 95 -9.79 26.24 8.61
C ILE A 95 -8.34 26.34 9.09
N SER A 96 -8.14 26.70 10.35
CA SER A 96 -6.82 26.74 10.97
C SER A 96 -6.31 25.31 11.05
N THR A 97 -5.65 24.84 9.99
CA THR A 97 -4.76 23.69 10.10
C THR A 97 -3.68 24.11 11.09
N ASN A 98 -3.75 23.57 12.31
CA ASN A 98 -2.70 23.71 13.32
C ASN A 98 -1.41 23.11 12.74
N SER A 99 -0.67 23.89 11.95
CA SER A 99 0.53 23.40 11.29
C SER A 99 1.63 23.26 12.34
N LEU A 100 2.04 22.01 12.58
CA LEU A 100 3.16 21.71 13.46
C LEU A 100 4.44 22.37 12.89
N PRO A 101 5.35 22.86 13.74
CA PRO A 101 6.62 23.41 13.28
C PRO A 101 7.39 22.38 12.44
N LYS A 102 7.95 22.79 11.29
CA LYS A 102 8.74 21.90 10.40
C LYS A 102 9.84 21.14 11.14
N MET A 103 10.51 21.78 12.10
CA MET A 103 11.53 21.14 12.92
C MET A 103 11.00 19.95 13.74
N ALA A 104 9.76 20.02 14.24
CA ALA A 104 9.15 18.92 14.98
C ALA A 104 8.81 17.73 14.06
N LEU A 105 8.41 18.03 12.82
CA LEU A 105 8.15 17.01 11.79
C LEU A 105 9.43 16.28 11.37
N GLU A 106 10.50 17.03 11.13
CA GLU A 106 11.82 16.47 10.81
C GLU A 106 12.35 15.61 11.96
N ALA A 107 12.20 16.06 13.21
CA ALA A 107 12.61 15.31 14.39
C ALA A 107 11.86 13.98 14.55
N LEU A 108 10.56 13.95 14.21
CA LEU A 108 9.77 12.71 14.16
C LEU A 108 10.29 11.74 13.08
N MET A 109 10.51 12.24 11.86
CA MET A 109 10.94 11.44 10.71
C MET A 109 12.35 10.86 10.88
N ASN A 110 13.25 11.61 11.51
CA ASN A 110 14.64 11.22 11.75
C ASN A 110 14.81 10.38 13.02
N GLY A 111 13.75 10.19 13.82
CA GLY A 111 13.81 9.47 15.09
C GLY A 111 14.57 10.23 16.20
N GLU A 112 14.67 11.56 16.10
CA GLU A 112 15.30 12.42 17.10
C GLU A 112 14.34 12.76 18.26
N LEU A 113 13.03 12.65 18.01
CA LEU A 113 11.99 12.78 19.02
C LEU A 113 11.56 11.41 19.53
N SER A 114 11.39 11.28 20.85
CA SER A 114 10.75 10.13 21.48
C SER A 114 9.49 10.59 22.21
N LEU A 115 8.35 10.04 21.80
CA LEU A 115 7.06 10.30 22.42
C LEU A 115 6.89 9.44 23.69
N PRO A 116 6.13 9.94 24.69
CA PRO A 116 5.87 9.19 25.91
C PRO A 116 5.26 7.82 25.63
N TYR A 117 5.79 6.76 26.26
CA TYR A 117 5.27 5.38 26.14
C TYR A 117 5.33 4.74 24.74
N SER A 118 5.91 5.38 23.73
CA SER A 118 6.06 4.80 22.38
C SER A 118 6.86 3.49 22.38
N ASN A 119 7.75 3.31 23.36
CA ASN A 119 8.50 2.08 23.59
C ASN A 119 7.63 0.85 23.91
N LYS A 120 6.34 1.03 24.25
CA LYS A 120 5.36 -0.07 24.42
C LYS A 120 4.82 -0.60 23.09
N PHE A 121 5.08 0.10 22.00
CA PHE A 121 4.65 -0.24 20.63
C PHE A 121 5.87 -0.48 19.73
N PRO A 122 6.71 -1.49 20.04
CA PRO A 122 7.94 -1.71 19.29
C PRO A 122 7.64 -2.15 17.85
N LEU A 123 8.20 -1.42 16.89
CA LEU A 123 8.22 -1.81 15.48
C LEU A 123 9.61 -2.37 15.11
N PRO A 124 9.71 -3.27 14.11
CA PRO A 124 10.99 -3.74 13.59
C PRO A 124 11.87 -2.60 13.10
N SER A 125 13.18 -2.71 13.33
CA SER A 125 14.16 -1.78 12.77
C SER A 125 14.17 -1.82 11.24
N VAL A 126 14.41 -0.68 10.63
CA VAL A 126 14.49 -0.52 9.18
C VAL A 126 15.78 -1.15 8.63
N VAL A 127 15.64 -2.00 7.61
CA VAL A 127 16.73 -2.54 6.79
C VAL A 127 16.62 -1.95 5.40
N SER A 128 17.69 -1.34 4.90
CA SER A 128 17.73 -0.75 3.55
C SER A 128 17.83 -1.82 2.46
N CYS A 129 17.43 -1.45 1.24
CA CYS A 129 17.56 -2.30 0.07
C CYS A 129 19.02 -2.73 -0.21
N PRO A 130 19.28 -4.03 -0.47
CA PRO A 130 20.62 -4.52 -0.81
C PRO A 130 21.14 -3.93 -2.13
N GLY A 131 20.21 -3.56 -3.03
CA GLY A 131 20.46 -2.89 -4.29
C GLY A 131 20.85 -1.41 -4.17
N GLY A 132 20.56 -0.79 -3.02
CA GLY A 132 20.86 0.61 -2.74
C GLY A 132 19.86 1.61 -3.31
N CYS A 133 18.62 1.22 -3.60
CA CYS A 133 17.56 2.20 -3.85
C CYS A 133 17.10 2.85 -2.54
N GLU A 134 16.55 4.05 -2.64
CA GLU A 134 16.06 4.84 -1.49
C GLU A 134 14.56 4.61 -1.21
N GLU A 135 13.91 3.79 -2.03
CA GLU A 135 12.45 3.60 -2.01
C GLU A 135 12.03 2.37 -1.21
N ALA A 136 12.84 1.30 -1.23
CA ALA A 136 12.49 0.01 -0.61
C ALA A 136 13.15 -0.20 0.75
N PHE A 137 12.32 -0.57 1.73
CA PHE A 137 12.71 -0.78 3.12
C PHE A 137 12.13 -2.08 3.67
N TYR A 138 12.84 -2.72 4.59
CA TYR A 138 12.48 -4.06 5.06
C TYR A 138 12.52 -4.18 6.58
N CYS A 139 11.69 -5.07 7.13
CA CYS A 139 11.68 -5.37 8.56
C CYS A 139 12.83 -6.29 9.00
N SER A 140 13.52 -6.93 8.04
CA SER A 140 14.61 -7.87 8.32
C SER A 140 15.48 -8.10 7.07
N LYS A 141 16.69 -8.63 7.28
CA LYS A 141 17.55 -9.10 6.18
C LYS A 141 16.88 -10.21 5.36
N SER A 142 16.16 -11.12 6.02
CA SER A 142 15.45 -12.20 5.33
C SER A 142 14.36 -11.68 4.39
N CYS A 143 13.63 -10.62 4.78
CA CYS A 143 12.66 -9.98 3.88
C CYS A 143 13.35 -9.28 2.72
N ALA A 144 14.45 -8.56 2.97
CA ALA A 144 15.22 -7.89 1.93
C ALA A 144 15.79 -8.90 0.90
N GLU A 145 16.32 -10.03 1.37
CA GLU A 145 16.83 -11.11 0.52
C GLU A 145 15.71 -11.79 -0.25
N ALA A 146 14.59 -12.10 0.40
CA ALA A 146 13.44 -12.74 -0.25
C ALA A 146 12.84 -11.88 -1.36
N ASP A 147 12.71 -10.58 -1.12
CA ASP A 147 12.24 -9.59 -2.09
C ASP A 147 13.18 -9.47 -3.29
N TRP A 148 14.49 -9.31 -3.01
CA TRP A 148 15.55 -9.25 -4.01
C TRP A 148 15.52 -10.47 -4.92
N GLU A 149 15.44 -11.65 -4.32
CA GLU A 149 15.44 -12.94 -5.00
C GLU A 149 14.15 -13.28 -5.75
N SER A 150 13.05 -12.61 -5.41
CA SER A 150 11.74 -12.91 -5.96
C SER A 150 11.36 -11.97 -7.08
N PHE A 151 11.71 -10.69 -7.04
CA PHE A 151 11.38 -9.74 -8.12
C PHE A 151 12.18 -8.44 -8.07
N HIS A 152 12.57 -7.95 -6.89
CA HIS A 152 13.10 -6.60 -6.77
C HIS A 152 14.47 -6.41 -7.43
N SER A 153 15.29 -7.46 -7.60
CA SER A 153 16.60 -7.31 -8.27
C SER A 153 16.48 -6.71 -9.67
N LEU A 154 15.44 -7.06 -10.43
CA LEU A 154 15.17 -6.55 -11.78
C LEU A 154 14.48 -5.18 -11.78
N LEU A 155 13.80 -4.83 -10.68
CA LEU A 155 13.01 -3.59 -10.55
C LEU A 155 13.67 -2.57 -9.62
N CYS A 156 14.91 -2.83 -9.19
CA CYS A 156 15.63 -1.93 -8.31
C CYS A 156 16.17 -0.72 -9.09
N THR A 157 15.98 0.47 -8.55
CA THR A 157 16.56 1.73 -9.08
C THR A 157 17.96 2.01 -8.54
N GLY A 158 18.46 1.18 -7.61
CA GLY A 158 19.77 1.32 -6.98
C GLY A 158 20.95 0.91 -7.88
N GLU A 159 22.17 1.22 -7.42
CA GLU A 159 23.40 0.98 -8.19
C GLU A 159 23.68 -0.49 -8.49
N LYS A 160 23.21 -1.42 -7.64
CA LYS A 160 23.43 -2.86 -7.80
C LYS A 160 22.24 -3.58 -8.45
N SER A 161 21.40 -2.84 -9.17
CA SER A 161 20.26 -3.39 -9.90
C SER A 161 20.71 -4.45 -10.92
N GLU A 162 19.87 -5.48 -11.12
CA GLU A 162 20.01 -6.48 -12.18
C GLU A 162 19.21 -6.10 -13.45
N SER A 163 18.60 -4.90 -13.48
CA SER A 163 17.95 -4.33 -14.66
C SER A 163 18.95 -4.10 -15.80
N LEU A 164 18.49 -4.25 -17.05
CA LEU A 164 19.30 -3.98 -18.25
C LEU A 164 19.55 -2.48 -18.43
N SER A 165 18.57 -1.65 -18.07
CA SER A 165 18.69 -0.18 -18.11
C SER A 165 17.90 0.44 -16.96
N ARG A 166 18.65 1.06 -16.03
CA ARG A 166 18.07 1.84 -14.93
C ARG A 166 17.32 3.06 -15.45
N GLU A 167 17.77 3.67 -16.53
CA GLU A 167 17.11 4.81 -17.16
C GLU A 167 15.75 4.41 -17.75
N ALA A 168 15.66 3.26 -18.42
CA ALA A 168 14.40 2.73 -18.92
C ALA A 168 13.45 2.35 -17.77
N LEU A 169 13.98 1.75 -16.70
CA LEU A 169 13.22 1.42 -15.51
C LEU A 169 12.63 2.67 -14.83
N LEU A 170 13.40 3.75 -14.72
CA LEU A 170 12.91 5.03 -14.19
C LEU A 170 11.79 5.62 -15.05
N LYS A 171 11.88 5.53 -16.38
CA LYS A 171 10.78 5.95 -17.29
C LYS A 171 9.53 5.09 -17.11
N PHE A 172 9.71 3.78 -16.91
CA PHE A 172 8.61 2.87 -16.62
C PHE A 172 7.91 3.24 -15.32
N ILE A 173 8.67 3.45 -14.24
CA ILE A 173 8.14 3.83 -12.92
C ILE A 173 7.43 5.18 -13.00
N GLN A 174 8.04 6.17 -13.68
CA GLN A 174 7.41 7.46 -13.90
C GLN A 174 6.07 7.33 -14.63
N HIS A 175 6.04 6.57 -15.73
CA HIS A 175 4.80 6.32 -16.46
C HIS A 175 3.73 5.66 -15.59
N ALA A 176 4.10 4.67 -14.79
CA ALA A 176 3.17 4.02 -13.87
C ALA A 176 2.60 5.00 -12.83
N ASN A 177 3.46 5.81 -12.19
CA ASN A 177 3.05 6.81 -11.22
C ASN A 177 2.16 7.91 -11.81
N GLU A 178 2.37 8.27 -13.08
CA GLU A 178 1.58 9.31 -13.78
C GLU A 178 0.27 8.78 -14.37
N THR A 179 0.11 7.47 -14.53
CA THR A 179 -1.04 6.90 -15.26
C THR A 179 -1.81 5.86 -14.45
N ASN A 180 -1.18 4.76 -14.06
CA ASN A 180 -1.80 3.70 -13.28
C ASN A 180 -0.75 2.82 -12.59
N ASP A 181 -0.88 2.68 -11.27
CA ASP A 181 0.03 1.90 -10.42
C ASP A 181 -0.04 0.38 -10.66
N ILE A 182 -1.11 -0.11 -11.29
CA ILE A 182 -1.27 -1.52 -11.67
C ILE A 182 -0.11 -2.03 -12.54
N PHE A 183 0.55 -1.12 -13.27
CA PHE A 183 1.72 -1.46 -14.06
C PHE A 183 2.88 -1.93 -13.19
N LEU A 184 3.08 -1.34 -12.01
CA LEU A 184 4.11 -1.77 -11.05
C LEU A 184 3.84 -3.22 -10.60
N LEU A 185 2.58 -3.58 -10.37
CA LEU A 185 2.18 -4.95 -10.03
C LEU A 185 2.43 -5.92 -11.20
N ALA A 186 2.11 -5.50 -12.43
CA ALA A 186 2.38 -6.29 -13.62
C ALA A 186 3.89 -6.53 -13.84
N ALA A 187 4.72 -5.51 -13.59
CA ALA A 187 6.16 -5.62 -13.64
C ALA A 187 6.73 -6.56 -12.57
N LYS A 188 6.19 -6.54 -11.33
CA LYS A 188 6.53 -7.51 -10.29
C LYS A 188 6.22 -8.94 -10.74
N ALA A 189 5.04 -9.19 -11.33
CA ALA A 189 4.65 -10.52 -11.82
C ALA A 189 5.57 -11.04 -12.96
N ILE A 190 5.95 -10.17 -13.89
CA ILE A 190 6.91 -10.52 -14.96
C ILE A 190 8.28 -10.83 -14.36
N SER A 191 8.79 -9.95 -13.49
CA SER A 191 10.10 -10.11 -12.84
C SER A 191 10.17 -11.39 -12.01
N PHE A 192 9.10 -11.69 -11.27
CA PHE A 192 8.93 -12.94 -10.54
C PHE A 192 9.03 -14.16 -11.43
N THR A 193 8.32 -14.15 -12.56
CA THR A 193 8.35 -15.27 -13.50
C THR A 193 9.75 -15.44 -14.10
N ILE A 194 10.43 -14.36 -14.47
CA ILE A 194 11.80 -14.40 -15.04
C ILE A 194 12.79 -14.98 -14.01
N LEU A 195 12.82 -14.46 -12.79
CA LEU A 195 13.75 -14.92 -11.75
C LEU A 195 13.47 -16.37 -11.34
N ARG A 196 12.19 -16.75 -11.25
CA ARG A 196 11.81 -18.13 -11.00
C ARG A 196 12.19 -19.06 -12.15
N TYR A 197 12.00 -18.65 -13.41
CA TYR A 197 12.45 -19.40 -14.58
C TYR A 197 13.96 -19.66 -14.53
N ARG A 198 14.77 -18.63 -14.24
CA ARG A 198 16.23 -18.77 -14.07
C ARG A 198 16.58 -19.79 -13.00
N LYS A 199 15.91 -19.76 -11.83
CA LYS A 199 16.10 -20.73 -10.73
C LYS A 199 15.73 -22.16 -11.13
N VAL A 200 14.57 -22.35 -11.78
CA VAL A 200 14.07 -23.66 -12.23
C VAL A 200 15.01 -24.24 -13.29
N LYS A 201 15.43 -23.44 -14.26
CA LYS A 201 16.38 -23.83 -15.31
C LYS A 201 17.74 -24.23 -14.76
N ALA A 202 18.33 -23.42 -13.87
CA ALA A 202 19.61 -23.74 -13.24
C ALA A 202 19.54 -25.07 -12.46
N SER A 203 18.41 -25.34 -11.81
CA SER A 203 18.17 -26.62 -11.11
C SER A 203 18.03 -27.80 -12.08
N HIS A 204 17.42 -27.59 -13.24
CA HIS A 204 17.27 -28.60 -14.28
C HIS A 204 18.62 -28.98 -14.92
N LEU A 205 19.44 -27.98 -15.25
CA LEU A 205 20.78 -28.19 -15.82
C LEU A 205 21.69 -28.98 -14.87
N LYS A 206 21.69 -28.66 -13.56
CA LYS A 206 22.42 -29.43 -12.54
C LYS A 206 21.99 -30.90 -12.44
N LYS A 207 20.73 -31.22 -12.76
CA LYS A 207 20.23 -32.60 -12.79
C LYS A 207 20.59 -33.33 -14.09
N GLN A 208 20.60 -32.61 -15.21
CA GLN A 208 21.02 -33.15 -16.50
C GLN A 208 22.53 -33.43 -16.58
N GLU A 209 23.40 -32.67 -15.90
CA GLU A 209 24.82 -33.04 -15.80
C GLU A 209 25.04 -34.43 -15.16
N ASN A 210 24.08 -34.92 -14.39
CA ASN A 210 24.10 -36.24 -13.75
C ASN A 210 23.39 -37.35 -14.56
N THR A 211 22.81 -37.05 -15.74
CA THR A 211 22.02 -38.00 -16.54
C THR A 211 22.33 -37.85 -18.05
N ALA A 212 22.20 -38.91 -18.85
CA ALA A 212 22.54 -38.87 -20.28
C ALA A 212 21.78 -37.78 -21.09
N PRO A 213 22.35 -37.23 -22.18
CA PRO A 213 21.82 -36.03 -22.85
C PRO A 213 20.49 -36.34 -23.57
N SER A 214 19.41 -35.64 -23.19
CA SER A 214 18.13 -35.67 -23.91
C SER A 214 17.95 -34.44 -24.80
N ILE A 215 17.22 -34.62 -25.91
CA ILE A 215 17.01 -33.67 -27.01
C ILE A 215 16.42 -32.32 -26.53
N LEU A 216 17.10 -31.23 -26.91
CA LEU A 216 17.06 -29.87 -26.30
C LEU A 216 15.92 -28.93 -26.78
N GLY A 217 14.92 -29.43 -27.51
CA GLY A 217 14.00 -28.53 -28.24
C GLY A 217 12.73 -28.07 -27.50
N THR A 218 12.25 -28.84 -26.52
CA THR A 218 10.92 -28.64 -25.90
C THR A 218 10.98 -28.26 -24.41
N SER A 219 12.19 -28.08 -23.87
CA SER A 219 12.42 -27.89 -22.43
C SER A 219 12.08 -26.48 -21.94
N ASP A 220 12.43 -25.42 -22.68
CA ASP A 220 12.39 -24.05 -22.15
C ASP A 220 10.96 -23.51 -21.91
N LEU A 221 10.03 -23.75 -22.83
CA LEU A 221 8.63 -23.33 -22.64
C LEU A 221 7.99 -24.08 -21.46
N SER A 222 8.31 -25.36 -21.26
CA SER A 222 7.80 -26.13 -20.12
C SER A 222 8.32 -25.58 -18.79
N LEU A 223 9.59 -25.17 -18.73
CA LEU A 223 10.18 -24.55 -17.54
C LEU A 223 9.57 -23.17 -17.28
N LEU A 224 9.28 -22.39 -18.34
CA LEU A 224 8.61 -21.09 -18.21
C LEU A 224 7.17 -21.24 -17.70
N VAL A 225 6.42 -22.24 -18.19
CA VAL A 225 5.08 -22.55 -17.67
C VAL A 225 5.13 -22.97 -16.21
N GLU A 226 6.12 -23.76 -15.79
CA GLU A 226 6.31 -24.13 -14.38
C GLU A 226 6.69 -22.91 -13.51
N ALA A 227 7.46 -21.97 -14.05
CA ALA A 227 7.75 -20.69 -13.39
C ALA A 227 6.49 -19.83 -13.25
N TRP A 228 5.62 -19.80 -14.26
CA TRP A 228 4.37 -19.03 -14.27
C TRP A 228 3.27 -19.60 -13.37
N LYS A 229 3.33 -20.88 -13.03
CA LYS A 229 2.28 -21.60 -12.28
C LYS A 229 1.74 -20.89 -11.03
N PRO A 230 2.54 -20.21 -10.18
CA PRO A 230 2.01 -19.50 -9.01
C PRO A 230 1.00 -18.40 -9.40
N ILE A 231 1.18 -17.76 -10.56
CA ILE A 231 0.34 -16.66 -11.01
C ILE A 231 -0.75 -17.11 -12.00
N SER A 232 -0.79 -18.40 -12.36
CA SER A 232 -1.80 -18.92 -13.29
C SER A 232 -3.21 -18.95 -12.71
N ILE A 233 -3.36 -18.92 -11.37
CA ILE A 233 -4.62 -19.21 -10.66
C ILE A 233 -5.60 -18.03 -10.67
N GLY A 234 -5.12 -16.77 -10.73
CA GLY A 234 -6.02 -15.61 -10.73
C GLY A 234 -6.94 -15.57 -11.95
N HIS A 235 -8.17 -15.06 -11.79
CA HIS A 235 -9.08 -14.82 -12.91
C HIS A 235 -8.46 -13.75 -13.83
N LYS A 236 -8.40 -14.01 -15.14
CA LYS A 236 -7.70 -13.16 -16.12
C LYS A 236 -8.61 -12.82 -17.29
N ARG A 237 -8.69 -11.53 -17.60
CA ARG A 237 -9.13 -11.00 -18.89
C ARG A 237 -8.16 -9.89 -19.29
N ARG A 238 -8.15 -9.48 -20.55
CA ARG A 238 -7.37 -8.31 -20.97
C ARG A 238 -7.94 -7.08 -20.29
N TRP A 239 -7.06 -6.25 -19.73
CA TRP A 239 -7.45 -5.07 -18.95
C TRP A 239 -8.45 -4.17 -19.69
N TRP A 240 -8.19 -3.85 -20.95
CA TRP A 240 -9.09 -3.02 -21.77
C TRP A 240 -10.46 -3.67 -22.04
N ASP A 241 -10.62 -4.98 -21.86
CA ASP A 241 -11.92 -5.67 -21.99
C ASP A 241 -12.67 -5.76 -20.65
N CYS A 242 -12.02 -5.48 -19.51
CA CYS A 242 -12.59 -5.75 -18.19
C CYS A 242 -12.62 -4.57 -17.23
N ILE A 243 -11.82 -3.53 -17.46
CA ILE A 243 -11.88 -2.29 -16.67
C ILE A 243 -13.29 -1.71 -16.74
N ALA A 244 -13.79 -1.18 -15.64
CA ALA A 244 -15.09 -0.52 -15.61
C ALA A 244 -15.08 0.73 -16.53
N LEU A 245 -16.21 0.99 -17.20
CA LEU A 245 -16.38 2.26 -17.90
C LEU A 245 -16.65 3.35 -16.85
N PRO A 246 -15.86 4.43 -16.82
CA PRO A 246 -16.15 5.59 -15.96
C PRO A 246 -17.54 6.16 -16.23
N GLY A 247 -18.22 6.63 -15.18
CA GLY A 247 -19.62 7.11 -15.28
C GLY A 247 -19.79 8.39 -16.12
N ASP A 248 -18.69 9.11 -16.36
CA ASP A 248 -18.62 10.31 -17.19
C ASP A 248 -18.40 10.02 -18.69
N ILE A 249 -18.18 8.75 -19.07
CA ILE A 249 -18.01 8.35 -20.46
C ILE A 249 -19.34 7.81 -21.01
N ASP A 250 -19.82 8.42 -22.10
CA ASP A 250 -20.98 7.91 -22.83
C ASP A 250 -20.68 6.53 -23.43
N GLY A 251 -21.65 5.63 -23.43
CA GLY A 251 -21.52 4.31 -24.04
C GLY A 251 -21.14 4.36 -25.54
N SER A 252 -21.43 5.46 -26.26
CA SER A 252 -20.95 5.65 -27.63
C SER A 252 -19.43 5.75 -27.75
N ASP A 253 -18.75 6.20 -26.69
CA ASP A 253 -17.30 6.43 -26.66
C ASP A 253 -16.52 5.26 -26.03
N GLU A 254 -17.22 4.17 -25.63
CA GLU A 254 -16.58 3.01 -24.99
C GLU A 254 -15.43 2.44 -25.83
N ALA A 255 -15.60 2.33 -27.15
CA ALA A 255 -14.57 1.79 -28.03
C ALA A 255 -13.30 2.67 -28.03
N ALA A 256 -13.44 3.99 -27.99
CA ALA A 256 -12.33 4.93 -27.91
C ALA A 256 -11.63 4.82 -26.55
N PHE A 257 -12.40 4.73 -25.46
CA PHE A 257 -11.87 4.49 -24.12
C PHE A 257 -11.08 3.18 -24.04
N ARG A 258 -11.62 2.05 -24.52
CA ARG A 258 -10.90 0.76 -24.53
C ARG A 258 -9.59 0.85 -25.31
N MET A 259 -9.58 1.59 -26.42
CA MET A 259 -8.38 1.80 -27.23
C MET A 259 -7.31 2.59 -26.46
N GLN A 260 -7.70 3.66 -25.75
CA GLN A 260 -6.77 4.43 -24.91
C GLN A 260 -6.16 3.57 -23.79
N ILE A 261 -6.97 2.76 -23.10
CA ILE A 261 -6.48 1.81 -22.08
C ILE A 261 -5.47 0.82 -22.66
N ARG A 262 -5.73 0.32 -23.88
CA ARG A 262 -4.80 -0.55 -24.59
C ARG A 262 -3.50 0.15 -24.99
N GLU A 263 -3.55 1.42 -25.39
CA GLU A 263 -2.38 2.23 -25.71
C GLU A 263 -1.51 2.54 -24.48
N LEU A 264 -2.14 2.79 -23.32
CA LEU A 264 -1.43 2.91 -22.04
C LEU A 264 -0.67 1.62 -21.70
N ALA A 265 -1.34 0.47 -21.77
CA ALA A 265 -0.68 -0.82 -21.54
C ALA A 265 0.46 -1.09 -22.53
N PHE A 266 0.32 -0.68 -23.79
CA PHE A 266 1.38 -0.81 -24.79
C PHE A 266 2.60 0.06 -24.45
N THR A 267 2.38 1.31 -24.09
CA THR A 267 3.45 2.25 -23.72
C THR A 267 4.20 1.77 -22.47
N SER A 268 3.46 1.37 -21.45
CA SER A 268 3.97 0.76 -20.22
C SER A 268 4.84 -0.47 -20.51
N LEU A 269 4.33 -1.40 -21.33
CA LEU A 269 5.08 -2.60 -21.71
C LEU A 269 6.36 -2.29 -22.48
N HIS A 270 6.34 -1.27 -23.34
CA HIS A 270 7.53 -0.85 -24.07
C HIS A 270 8.65 -0.42 -23.13
N PHE A 271 8.36 0.46 -22.15
CA PHE A 271 9.38 0.86 -21.17
C PHE A 271 9.86 -0.31 -20.31
N LEU A 272 8.95 -1.18 -19.88
CA LEU A 272 9.32 -2.37 -19.10
C LEU A 272 10.22 -3.32 -19.89
N LYS A 273 9.94 -3.51 -21.18
CA LYS A 273 10.76 -4.33 -22.06
C LYS A 273 12.18 -3.77 -22.18
N GLU A 274 12.34 -2.47 -22.41
CA GLU A 274 13.67 -1.84 -22.46
C GLU A 274 14.42 -1.96 -21.11
N ALA A 275 13.70 -2.04 -20.00
CA ALA A 275 14.29 -2.19 -18.67
C ALA A 275 14.74 -3.63 -18.36
N ILE A 276 13.92 -4.65 -18.64
CA ILE A 276 14.12 -6.01 -18.07
C ILE A 276 13.94 -7.15 -19.07
N PHE A 277 13.98 -6.90 -20.39
CA PHE A 277 13.74 -7.93 -21.40
C PHE A 277 14.66 -9.15 -21.25
N ASP A 278 14.06 -10.33 -21.18
CA ASP A 278 14.77 -11.60 -21.21
C ASP A 278 14.33 -12.39 -22.44
N LYS A 279 15.28 -12.68 -23.33
CA LYS A 279 15.02 -13.38 -24.60
C LYS A 279 14.40 -14.76 -24.37
N GLU A 280 14.76 -15.45 -23.29
CA GLU A 280 14.24 -16.79 -22.99
C GLU A 280 12.82 -16.73 -22.41
N CYS A 281 12.42 -15.54 -21.94
CA CYS A 281 11.07 -15.24 -21.44
C CYS A 281 10.30 -14.29 -22.36
N GLU A 282 10.69 -14.16 -23.63
CA GLU A 282 10.06 -13.26 -24.61
C GLU A 282 8.51 -13.31 -24.61
N PRO A 283 7.84 -14.48 -24.49
CA PRO A 283 6.38 -14.54 -24.48
C PRO A 283 5.70 -13.67 -23.41
N LEU A 284 6.38 -13.41 -22.28
CA LEU A 284 5.88 -12.55 -21.20
C LEU A 284 5.74 -11.08 -21.66
N PHE A 285 6.51 -10.66 -22.66
CA PHE A 285 6.54 -9.29 -23.19
C PHE A 285 5.63 -9.10 -24.40
N SER A 286 4.58 -9.90 -24.53
CA SER A 286 3.51 -9.67 -25.50
C SER A 286 2.41 -8.81 -24.88
N LEU A 287 1.82 -7.91 -25.66
CA LEU A 287 0.74 -7.03 -25.17
C LEU A 287 -0.45 -7.84 -24.65
N GLU A 288 -0.76 -8.98 -25.30
CA GLU A 288 -1.83 -9.85 -24.83
C GLU A 288 -1.53 -10.42 -23.45
N ILE A 289 -0.34 -11.01 -23.20
CA ILE A 289 0.01 -11.55 -21.88
C ILE A 289 0.05 -10.43 -20.83
N TYR A 290 0.67 -9.30 -21.16
CA TYR A 290 0.73 -8.15 -20.25
C TYR A 290 -0.67 -7.63 -19.88
N GLY A 291 -1.56 -7.50 -20.86
CA GLY A 291 -2.96 -7.13 -20.64
C GLY A 291 -3.71 -8.11 -19.75
N HIS A 292 -3.43 -9.42 -19.83
CA HIS A 292 -4.01 -10.43 -18.95
C HIS A 292 -3.43 -10.37 -17.53
N ILE A 293 -2.15 -10.02 -17.36
CA ILE A 293 -1.55 -9.80 -16.04
C ILE A 293 -2.21 -8.60 -15.38
N ILE A 294 -2.32 -7.48 -16.09
CA ILE A 294 -2.96 -6.27 -15.58
C ILE A 294 -4.42 -6.57 -15.21
N GLY A 295 -5.19 -7.16 -16.13
CA GLY A 295 -6.58 -7.51 -15.85
C GLY A 295 -6.74 -8.57 -14.76
N MET A 296 -5.70 -9.34 -14.42
CA MET A 296 -5.70 -10.19 -13.23
C MET A 296 -5.82 -9.35 -11.97
N PHE A 297 -5.01 -8.30 -11.82
CA PHE A 297 -5.06 -7.45 -10.64
C PHE A 297 -6.35 -6.64 -10.58
N GLU A 298 -6.83 -6.13 -11.72
CA GLU A 298 -8.12 -5.44 -11.83
C GLU A 298 -9.29 -6.32 -11.33
N LEU A 299 -9.33 -7.58 -11.77
CA LEU A 299 -10.50 -8.45 -11.57
C LEU A 299 -10.54 -9.21 -10.25
N ASN A 300 -9.41 -9.33 -9.55
CA ASN A 300 -9.39 -9.97 -8.24
C ASN A 300 -8.89 -8.98 -7.19
N ASN A 301 -9.28 -7.72 -7.35
CA ASN A 301 -9.03 -6.69 -6.39
C ASN A 301 -9.72 -7.03 -5.06
N LEU A 302 -8.93 -7.40 -4.07
CA LEU A 302 -9.36 -7.71 -2.72
C LEU A 302 -8.61 -6.76 -1.81
N ASP A 303 -9.32 -5.92 -1.07
CA ASP A 303 -8.66 -4.96 -0.18
C ASP A 303 -8.04 -5.68 1.03
N LEU A 304 -6.75 -5.44 1.25
CA LEU A 304 -6.06 -5.75 2.49
C LEU A 304 -6.04 -4.50 3.34
N VAL A 305 -6.58 -4.62 4.55
CA VAL A 305 -6.58 -3.54 5.54
C VAL A 305 -5.62 -3.94 6.66
N VAL A 306 -4.58 -3.13 6.86
CA VAL A 306 -3.63 -3.31 7.97
C VAL A 306 -3.90 -2.24 9.02
N PRO A 307 -4.29 -2.62 10.26
CA PRO A 307 -4.53 -1.67 11.34
C PRO A 307 -3.31 -0.79 11.64
N SER A 308 -3.55 0.49 11.90
CA SER A 308 -2.51 1.48 12.16
C SER A 308 -1.96 1.32 13.59
N PRO A 309 -0.65 1.11 13.80
CA PRO A 309 -0.07 1.07 15.15
C PRO A 309 -0.11 2.45 15.83
N VAL A 310 -0.35 3.53 15.06
CA VAL A 310 -0.54 4.87 15.59
C VAL A 310 -1.89 4.98 16.31
N GLU A 311 -2.92 4.27 15.83
CA GLU A 311 -4.22 4.17 16.49
C GLU A 311 -4.09 3.53 17.86
N ASP A 312 -3.48 2.34 17.93
CA ASP A 312 -3.24 1.62 19.18
C ASP A 312 -2.45 2.47 20.20
N TYR A 313 -1.50 3.26 19.70
CA TYR A 313 -0.72 4.18 20.53
C TYR A 313 -1.58 5.28 21.14
N PHE A 314 -2.39 6.00 20.35
CA PHE A 314 -3.23 7.08 20.86
C PHE A 314 -4.37 6.56 21.75
N LEU A 315 -4.98 5.42 21.40
CA LEU A 315 -5.94 4.74 22.28
C LEU A 315 -5.32 4.42 23.65
N TYR A 316 -4.07 3.98 23.68
CA TYR A 316 -3.37 3.74 24.94
C TYR A 316 -3.11 5.03 25.74
N ILE A 317 -2.80 6.15 25.08
CA ILE A 317 -2.64 7.45 25.75
C ILE A 317 -3.98 7.95 26.30
N ASP A 318 -5.08 7.76 25.58
CA ASP A 318 -6.42 8.15 26.03
C ASP A 318 -6.90 7.27 27.20
N ASP A 319 -6.65 5.96 27.14
CA ASP A 319 -6.97 5.02 28.23
C ASP A 319 -6.15 5.32 29.50
N LEU A 320 -4.95 5.88 29.35
CA LEU A 320 -4.17 6.38 30.48
C LEU A 320 -4.91 7.51 31.22
N ALA A 321 -5.73 8.33 30.54
CA ALA A 321 -6.50 9.42 31.15
C ALA A 321 -7.66 8.91 32.05
N TYR A 322 -8.17 7.70 31.77
CA TYR A 322 -9.26 7.05 32.49
C TYR A 322 -8.84 5.73 33.12
N PRO A 323 -8.07 5.74 34.24
CA PRO A 323 -7.85 4.53 35.01
C PRO A 323 -9.14 4.14 35.73
N GLU A 324 -10.09 3.49 35.04
CA GLU A 324 -11.17 2.79 35.72
C GLU A 324 -10.55 1.71 36.61
N LYS A 325 -10.57 2.00 37.91
CA LYS A 325 -10.33 1.09 39.04
C LYS A 325 -9.06 0.27 38.89
N VAL A 326 -7.97 0.79 39.50
CA VAL A 326 -7.00 -0.05 40.20
C VAL A 326 -7.78 -1.17 40.89
N ARG A 327 -7.69 -2.37 40.34
CA ARG A 327 -8.27 -3.58 40.93
C ARG A 327 -7.87 -3.56 42.39
N THR A 328 -8.87 -3.57 43.23
CA THR A 328 -8.88 -3.93 44.64
C THR A 328 -8.18 -5.28 44.85
N HIS A 329 -6.85 -5.29 44.77
CA HIS A 329 -6.01 -6.17 45.55
C HIS A 329 -5.27 -5.29 46.54
N ALA A 330 -6.03 -4.76 47.49
CA ALA A 330 -5.50 -4.48 48.81
C ALA A 330 -4.91 -5.80 49.33
N LEU A 331 -3.61 -6.00 49.09
CA LEU A 331 -2.82 -6.81 50.00
C LEU A 331 -2.89 -6.08 51.33
N VAL A 332 -3.81 -6.53 52.18
CA VAL A 332 -3.90 -6.15 53.57
C VAL A 332 -2.62 -6.64 54.24
N PHE A 333 -1.57 -5.82 54.21
CA PHE A 333 -0.48 -5.89 55.16
C PHE A 333 -0.78 -4.90 56.28
N GLN A 334 -1.39 -5.43 57.35
CA GLN A 334 -1.46 -4.75 58.62
C GLN A 334 -0.05 -4.68 59.22
N SER A 335 0.55 -3.49 59.20
CA SER A 335 1.47 -3.05 60.25
C SER A 335 1.79 -1.55 60.13
N ASN A 336 1.19 -0.79 61.04
CA ASN A 336 1.62 0.48 61.63
C ASN A 336 2.11 1.65 60.73
N ASN A 337 1.21 2.62 60.54
CA ASN A 337 1.46 4.08 60.50
C ASN A 337 2.49 4.70 59.52
N PHE A 338 2.89 4.02 58.45
CA PHE A 338 3.69 4.65 57.37
C PHE A 338 3.18 4.39 55.94
N LEU A 339 2.00 3.78 55.77
CA LEU A 339 1.46 3.36 54.47
C LEU A 339 0.48 4.36 53.81
N CYS A 340 0.15 5.48 54.46
CA CYS A 340 -0.82 6.44 53.92
C CYS A 340 -0.23 7.43 52.90
N ASN A 341 1.10 7.45 52.70
CA ASN A 341 1.74 8.34 51.73
C ASN A 341 2.05 7.63 50.40
N ILE A 342 2.51 6.38 50.41
CA ILE A 342 3.00 5.76 49.16
C ILE A 342 1.89 5.63 48.10
N ASN A 343 0.69 5.18 48.47
CA ASN A 343 -0.42 5.05 47.52
C ASN A 343 -0.93 6.40 47.00
N PHE A 344 -0.95 7.43 47.85
CA PHE A 344 -1.36 8.78 47.46
C PHE A 344 -0.34 9.42 46.52
N TRP A 345 0.96 9.26 46.82
CA TRP A 345 2.04 9.72 45.96
C TRP A 345 2.11 8.93 44.65
N CYS A 346 1.91 7.62 44.65
CA CYS A 346 1.82 6.82 43.43
C CYS A 346 0.65 7.24 42.54
N HIS A 347 -0.53 7.49 43.14
CA HIS A 347 -1.70 7.97 42.40
C HIS A 347 -1.49 9.39 41.86
N PHE A 348 -0.93 10.29 42.67
CA PHE A 348 -0.63 11.68 42.25
C PHE A 348 0.45 11.73 41.17
N LEU A 349 1.52 10.95 41.32
CA LEU A 349 2.56 10.81 40.30
C LEU A 349 1.97 10.22 39.03
N SER A 350 1.19 9.13 39.09
CA SER A 350 0.51 8.53 37.93
C SER A 350 -0.33 9.57 37.18
N HIS A 351 -1.16 10.34 37.90
CA HIS A 351 -1.98 11.39 37.32
C HIS A 351 -1.15 12.53 36.70
N SER A 352 0.00 12.86 37.30
CA SER A 352 0.93 13.85 36.76
C SER A 352 1.61 13.37 35.48
N TRP A 353 2.02 12.09 35.40
CA TRP A 353 2.64 11.49 34.22
C TRP A 353 1.64 11.31 33.06
N GLN A 354 0.35 11.07 33.38
CA GLN A 354 -0.74 10.99 32.40
C GLN A 354 -0.97 12.34 31.72
N LYS A 355 -1.21 13.39 32.53
CA LYS A 355 -1.40 14.76 32.02
C LYS A 355 -0.21 15.26 31.22
N GLU A 356 1.01 14.89 31.61
CA GLU A 356 2.21 15.24 30.88
C GLU A 356 2.31 14.51 29.54
N ALA A 357 1.93 13.24 29.49
CA ALA A 357 1.91 12.47 28.25
C ALA A 357 0.89 13.05 27.25
N GLU A 358 -0.35 13.26 27.69
CA GLU A 358 -1.39 13.95 26.91
C GLU A 358 -0.90 15.31 26.41
N ARG A 359 -0.33 16.14 27.29
CA ARG A 359 0.19 17.46 26.91
C ARG A 359 1.27 17.39 25.81
N ILE A 360 2.10 16.35 25.81
CA ILE A 360 3.15 16.15 24.80
C ILE A 360 2.55 15.62 23.50
N THR A 361 1.57 14.73 23.55
CA THR A 361 1.05 14.01 22.37
C THR A 361 -0.12 14.73 21.68
N GLN A 362 -0.89 15.54 22.41
CA GLN A 362 -2.08 16.24 21.90
C GLN A 362 -1.82 17.07 20.64
N PRO A 363 -0.72 17.85 20.53
CA PRO A 363 -0.46 18.62 19.31
C PRO A 363 -0.31 17.76 18.06
N TYR A 364 0.18 16.51 18.20
CA TYR A 364 0.31 15.56 17.11
C TYR A 364 -1.03 14.90 16.77
N LEU A 365 -1.82 14.54 17.78
CA LEU A 365 -3.17 14.00 17.60
C LEU A 365 -4.08 15.03 16.90
N ASP A 366 -4.08 16.28 17.38
CA ASP A 366 -4.86 17.38 16.81
C ASP A 366 -4.47 17.65 15.35
N ALA A 367 -3.19 17.53 15.01
CA ALA A 367 -2.71 17.72 13.64
C ALA A 367 -3.07 16.55 12.71
N LEU A 368 -3.09 15.31 13.24
CA LEU A 368 -3.55 14.13 12.51
C LEU A 368 -5.07 14.16 12.28
N GLY A 369 -5.87 14.68 13.22
CA GLY A 369 -7.33 14.59 13.11
C GLY A 369 -7.77 13.12 13.11
N ASP A 370 -8.57 12.68 12.13
CA ASP A 370 -8.99 11.29 11.98
C ASP A 370 -7.94 10.40 11.25
N ASP A 371 -6.87 10.98 10.71
CA ASP A 371 -5.88 10.25 9.88
C ASP A 371 -5.02 9.27 10.69
N TYR A 372 -5.03 9.37 12.03
CA TYR A 372 -4.26 8.50 12.92
C TYR A 372 -4.79 7.05 12.93
N SER A 373 -6.11 6.88 12.80
CA SER A 373 -6.83 5.60 12.75
C SER A 373 -6.99 5.03 11.35
N VAL A 374 -6.62 5.78 10.31
CA VAL A 374 -6.68 5.29 8.92
C VAL A 374 -5.69 4.14 8.75
N CYS A 375 -6.26 2.96 8.49
CA CYS A 375 -5.53 1.74 8.14
C CYS A 375 -4.82 1.90 6.81
N CYS A 376 -3.67 1.22 6.63
CA CYS A 376 -3.05 1.16 5.30
C CYS A 376 -3.85 0.15 4.46
N GLN A 377 -4.21 0.56 3.23
CA GLN A 377 -4.94 -0.27 2.27
C GLN A 377 -3.98 -0.81 1.20
N GLY A 378 -4.15 -2.08 0.81
CA GLY A 378 -3.38 -2.76 -0.24
C GLY A 378 -4.21 -3.82 -0.96
N THR A 379 -3.62 -4.60 -1.87
CA THR A 379 -4.36 -5.59 -2.70
C THR A 379 -4.01 -7.03 -2.33
N ALA A 380 -4.98 -7.96 -2.30
CA ALA A 380 -4.78 -9.32 -1.78
C ALA A 380 -4.09 -10.30 -2.74
N PHE A 381 -3.57 -9.85 -3.88
CA PHE A 381 -2.56 -10.58 -4.65
C PHE A 381 -1.16 -10.57 -4.02
N PHE A 382 -1.09 -10.04 -2.82
CA PHE A 382 0.04 -9.91 -1.90
C PHE A 382 1.13 -11.00 -1.90
N PRO A 383 0.87 -12.32 -2.04
CA PRO A 383 1.96 -13.30 -2.13
C PRO A 383 2.83 -13.17 -3.39
N LEU A 384 2.44 -12.30 -4.32
CA LEU A 384 3.15 -11.93 -5.56
C LEU A 384 3.55 -10.44 -5.60
N GLN A 385 3.24 -9.69 -4.54
CA GLN A 385 3.80 -8.36 -4.26
C GLN A 385 5.10 -8.50 -3.48
#